data_AF-A0AAJ6CT28-F1
#
_entry.id   AF-A0AAJ6CT28-F1
#
_cell.length_a   1.000
_cell.length_b   1.000
_cell.length_c   1.000
_cell.angle_alpha   90.00
_cell.angle_beta   90.00
_cell.angle_gamma   90.00
#
_symmetry.space_group_name_H-M   'P 1'
#
loop_
_entity.id
_entity.type
_entity.pdbx_description
1 polymer ?
#
loop_
_entity_poly.entity_id
_entity_poly.type
_entity_poly.pdbx_seq_one_letter_code
_entity_poly.pdbx_strand_id
1 'polypeptide(L)'
;MIQPNTVDQAIIREQISRSLVMAANALKPMQIDTIAEDDFASLRPSIHTGFCYQNSLVSAIQLGARGVVLGAALVSIGPHTWPVEHAWVWLDDDRYCDPTYQLLNEQSDAQSGCLYYGLIQVTLDEYLSMATRVGKNGCHYLAQDVLYFRRSEQYRHLFKITTMSDATA
;
A
#
# COMPACT_ATOMS: atom_id res chain seq x y z
N MET A 1 -23.83 0.67 2.07
CA MET A 1 -22.52 0.07 2.39
C MET A 1 -22.77 -1.26 3.08
N ILE A 2 -22.45 -2.38 2.42
CA ILE A 2 -22.49 -3.70 3.06
C ILE A 2 -21.09 -3.90 3.64
N GLN A 3 -20.95 -3.88 4.96
CA GLN A 3 -19.70 -4.32 5.58
C GLN A 3 -19.56 -5.82 5.28
N PRO A 4 -18.44 -6.27 4.71
CA PRO A 4 -18.23 -7.70 4.47
C PRO A 4 -18.31 -8.43 5.79
N ASN A 5 -19.02 -9.57 5.81
CA ASN A 5 -19.19 -10.35 7.02
C ASN A 5 -17.82 -10.85 7.51
N THR A 6 -17.71 -11.24 8.78
CA THR A 6 -16.43 -11.68 9.38
C THR A 6 -15.80 -12.89 8.68
N VAL A 7 -16.62 -13.76 8.06
CA VAL A 7 -16.18 -14.93 7.28
C VAL A 7 -15.54 -14.49 5.96
N ASP A 8 -16.12 -13.49 5.27
CA ASP A 8 -15.59 -12.92 4.03
C ASP A 8 -14.21 -12.28 4.27
N GLN A 9 -14.05 -11.59 5.41
CA GLN A 9 -12.76 -11.00 5.77
C GLN A 9 -11.66 -12.04 5.99
N ALA A 10 -11.98 -13.18 6.62
CA ALA A 10 -11.00 -14.25 6.83
C ALA A 10 -10.55 -14.89 5.52
N ILE A 11 -11.50 -15.13 4.60
CA ILE A 11 -11.23 -15.66 3.26
C ILE A 11 -10.33 -14.69 2.46
N ILE A 12 -10.65 -13.39 2.49
CA ILE A 12 -9.86 -12.37 1.79
C ILE A 12 -8.44 -12.29 2.35
N ARG A 13 -8.27 -12.26 3.67
CA ARG A 13 -6.93 -12.21 4.29
C ARG A 13 -6.11 -13.45 3.96
N GLU A 14 -6.76 -14.61 3.91
CA GLU A 14 -6.12 -15.85 3.49
C GLU A 14 -5.71 -15.80 2.01
N GLN A 15 -6.52 -15.21 1.13
CA GLN A 15 -6.17 -14.99 -0.28
C GLN A 15 -4.95 -14.08 -0.42
N ILE A 16 -4.92 -12.93 0.28
CA ILE A 16 -3.76 -12.03 0.30
C ILE A 16 -2.51 -12.79 0.75
N SER A 17 -2.63 -13.51 1.86
CA SER A 17 -1.56 -14.33 2.42
C SER A 17 -1.06 -15.37 1.43
N ARG A 18 -1.92 -16.09 0.70
CA ARG A 18 -1.46 -17.08 -0.29
C ARG A 18 -0.67 -16.47 -1.44
N SER A 19 -1.01 -15.25 -1.86
CA SER A 19 -0.42 -14.59 -3.02
C SER A 19 0.75 -13.68 -2.68
N LEU A 20 0.78 -13.10 -1.48
CA LEU A 20 1.76 -12.12 -1.03
C LEU A 20 2.52 -12.63 0.19
N VAL A 21 3.69 -12.04 0.47
CA VAL A 21 4.51 -12.44 1.63
C VAL A 21 4.04 -11.82 2.95
N MET A 22 2.86 -11.21 2.98
CA MET A 22 2.27 -10.57 4.17
C MET A 22 1.59 -11.62 5.06
N ALA A 23 1.73 -11.49 6.37
CA ALA A 23 1.07 -12.39 7.31
C ALA A 23 -0.41 -12.01 7.46
N ALA A 24 -1.33 -12.96 7.22
CA ALA A 24 -2.79 -12.71 7.23
C ALA A 24 -3.30 -12.05 8.52
N ASN A 25 -2.74 -12.46 9.66
CA ASN A 25 -3.11 -11.98 10.99
C ASN A 25 -2.62 -10.56 11.30
N ALA A 26 -1.65 -10.05 10.55
CA ALA A 26 -1.12 -8.70 10.70
C ALA A 26 -1.89 -7.65 9.88
N LEU A 27 -2.71 -8.09 8.92
CA LEU A 27 -3.45 -7.22 8.01
C LEU A 27 -4.69 -6.63 8.67
N LYS A 28 -4.84 -5.31 8.57
CA LYS A 28 -5.99 -4.54 9.08
C LYS A 28 -6.79 -3.94 7.93
N PRO A 29 -8.11 -4.18 7.83
CA PRO A 29 -8.92 -3.55 6.80
C PRO A 29 -8.87 -2.03 6.97
N MET A 30 -8.75 -1.30 5.87
CA MET A 30 -8.72 0.16 5.86
C MET A 30 -9.71 0.70 4.84
N GLN A 31 -10.37 1.79 5.21
CA GLN A 31 -11.20 2.57 4.31
C GLN A 31 -10.32 3.67 3.69
N ILE A 32 -10.37 3.76 2.37
CA ILE A 32 -9.60 4.74 1.60
C ILE A 32 -10.58 5.73 0.99
N ASP A 33 -10.36 7.00 1.27
CA ASP A 33 -11.12 8.11 0.74
C ASP A 33 -10.47 8.66 -0.54
N THR A 34 -11.26 9.39 -1.32
CA THR A 34 -10.76 10.16 -2.47
C THR A 34 -10.11 11.45 -1.99
N ILE A 35 -8.98 11.80 -2.60
CA ILE A 35 -8.36 13.12 -2.49
C ILE A 35 -9.33 14.14 -3.12
N ALA A 36 -9.53 15.29 -2.46
CA ALA A 36 -10.35 16.36 -3.01
C ALA A 36 -9.80 16.83 -4.37
N GLU A 37 -10.67 17.15 -5.32
CA GLU A 37 -10.25 17.41 -6.70
C GLU A 37 -9.25 18.58 -6.81
N ASP A 38 -9.41 19.64 -6.02
CA ASP A 38 -8.50 20.79 -6.03
C ASP A 38 -7.07 20.37 -5.64
N ASP A 39 -6.94 19.52 -4.62
CA ASP A 39 -5.66 18.97 -4.20
C ASP A 39 -5.15 17.98 -5.24
N PHE A 40 -6.01 17.07 -5.71
CA PHE A 40 -5.62 16.01 -6.62
C PHE A 40 -5.18 16.55 -7.99
N ALA A 41 -5.80 17.61 -8.49
CA ALA A 41 -5.40 18.28 -9.72
C ALA A 41 -3.95 18.76 -9.69
N SER A 42 -3.46 19.20 -8.52
CA SER A 42 -2.06 19.59 -8.33
C SER A 42 -1.10 18.38 -8.28
N LEU A 43 -1.57 17.24 -7.76
CA LEU A 43 -0.79 16.00 -7.68
C LEU A 43 -0.70 15.28 -9.02
N ARG A 44 -1.78 15.31 -9.81
CA ARG A 44 -2.02 14.50 -11.01
C ARG A 44 -0.82 14.40 -11.96
N PRO A 45 -0.08 15.49 -12.29
CA PRO A 45 1.09 15.41 -13.17
C PRO A 45 2.27 14.59 -12.63
N SER A 46 2.31 14.35 -11.31
CA SER A 46 3.38 13.61 -10.63
C SER A 46 3.03 12.14 -10.38
N ILE A 47 1.77 11.75 -10.56
CA ILE A 47 1.27 10.40 -10.29
C ILE A 47 1.43 9.52 -11.54
N HIS A 48 2.04 8.35 -11.37
CA HIS A 48 2.29 7.41 -12.45
C HIS A 48 1.60 6.07 -12.17
N THR A 49 0.78 5.59 -13.11
CA THR A 49 0.13 4.28 -12.99
C THR A 49 1.17 3.18 -12.84
N GLY A 50 1.07 2.36 -11.78
CA GLY A 50 2.03 1.29 -11.47
C GLY A 50 3.15 1.66 -10.49
N PHE A 51 3.25 2.91 -10.05
CA PHE A 51 4.29 3.38 -9.12
C PHE A 51 3.73 3.75 -7.73
N CYS A 52 2.94 2.86 -7.13
CA CYS A 52 2.19 3.16 -5.91
C CYS A 52 3.00 3.70 -4.72
N TYR A 53 4.18 3.12 -4.44
CA TYR A 53 5.07 3.57 -3.37
C TYR A 53 5.56 5.01 -3.58
N GLN A 54 5.95 5.34 -4.82
CA GLN A 54 6.41 6.69 -5.16
C GLN A 54 5.25 7.68 -5.13
N ASN A 55 4.10 7.30 -5.71
CA ASN A 55 2.90 8.11 -5.71
C ASN A 55 2.46 8.44 -4.28
N SER A 56 2.45 7.45 -3.37
CA SER A 56 2.09 7.66 -1.97
C SER A 56 3.06 8.61 -1.27
N LEU A 57 4.37 8.48 -1.51
CA LEU A 57 5.34 9.36 -0.87
C LEU A 57 5.25 10.81 -1.38
N VAL A 58 5.24 10.99 -2.70
CA VAL A 58 5.16 12.33 -3.31
C VAL A 58 3.87 13.02 -2.87
N SER A 59 2.75 12.30 -2.88
CA SER A 59 1.46 12.83 -2.42
C SER A 59 1.48 13.13 -0.93
N ALA A 60 2.07 12.27 -0.10
CA ALA A 60 2.18 12.53 1.33
C ALA A 60 2.96 13.82 1.62
N ILE A 61 4.06 14.07 0.91
CA ILE A 61 4.85 15.31 1.04
C ILE A 61 4.01 16.53 0.60
N GLN A 62 3.37 16.45 -0.58
CA GLN A 62 2.62 17.57 -1.15
C GLN A 62 1.36 17.92 -0.35
N LEU A 63 0.67 16.91 0.21
CA LEU A 63 -0.53 17.08 1.03
C LEU A 63 -0.23 17.42 2.50
N GLY A 64 1.05 17.44 2.91
CA GLY A 64 1.42 17.61 4.32
C GLY A 64 0.87 16.49 5.22
N ALA A 65 0.82 15.28 4.69
CA ALA A 65 0.23 14.11 5.34
C ALA A 65 1.08 13.61 6.52
N ARG A 66 0.47 12.90 7.47
CA ARG A 66 1.18 12.26 8.59
C ARG A 66 2.18 11.20 8.13
N GLY A 67 1.88 10.49 7.04
CA GLY A 67 2.81 9.51 6.51
C GLY A 67 2.21 8.62 5.43
N VAL A 68 2.70 7.40 5.36
CA VAL A 68 2.30 6.40 4.37
C VAL A 68 1.95 5.08 5.02
N VAL A 69 1.06 4.34 4.38
CA VAL A 69 0.72 2.97 4.75
C VAL A 69 1.21 2.03 3.66
N LEU A 70 1.83 0.94 4.07
CA LEU A 70 2.19 -0.20 3.24
C LEU A 70 1.24 -1.35 3.56
N GLY A 71 0.74 -2.02 2.53
CA GLY A 71 -0.21 -3.11 2.71
C GLY A 71 -0.57 -3.79 1.40
N ALA A 72 -1.76 -4.35 1.36
CA ALA A 72 -2.31 -5.01 0.19
C ALA A 72 -3.58 -4.32 -0.30
N ALA A 73 -3.74 -4.23 -1.61
CA ALA A 73 -5.00 -3.90 -2.26
C ALA A 73 -5.52 -5.15 -2.99
N LEU A 74 -6.83 -5.41 -2.91
CA LEU A 74 -7.50 -6.40 -3.75
C LEU A 74 -8.19 -5.68 -4.88
N VAL A 75 -7.68 -5.87 -6.10
CA VAL A 75 -8.18 -5.20 -7.29
C VAL A 75 -9.13 -6.13 -8.02
N SER A 76 -10.35 -5.69 -8.24
CA SER A 76 -11.31 -6.41 -9.09
C SER A 76 -11.08 -6.06 -10.56
N ILE A 77 -10.74 -7.07 -11.38
CA ILE A 77 -10.62 -6.98 -12.84
C ILE A 77 -11.58 -7.99 -13.45
N GLY A 78 -12.74 -7.49 -13.91
CA GLY A 78 -13.85 -8.34 -14.34
C GLY A 78 -14.37 -9.22 -13.18
N PRO A 79 -14.53 -10.55 -13.36
CA PRO A 79 -14.98 -11.45 -12.29
C PRO A 79 -13.85 -11.86 -11.32
N HIS A 80 -12.61 -11.44 -11.57
CA HIS A 80 -11.45 -11.87 -10.80
C HIS A 80 -11.01 -10.78 -9.82
N THR A 81 -10.56 -11.21 -8.65
CA THR A 81 -9.96 -10.32 -7.65
C THR A 81 -8.52 -10.72 -7.40
N TRP A 82 -7.61 -9.76 -7.57
CA TRP A 82 -6.17 -9.99 -7.48
C TRP A 82 -5.56 -9.19 -6.33
N PRO A 83 -4.94 -9.86 -5.34
CA PRO A 83 -4.20 -9.16 -4.31
C PRO A 83 -2.87 -8.64 -4.88
N VAL A 84 -2.58 -7.36 -4.62
CA VAL A 84 -1.33 -6.70 -4.99
C VAL A 84 -0.73 -6.00 -3.78
N GLU A 85 0.60 -5.96 -3.70
CA GLU A 85 1.26 -5.11 -2.72
C GLU A 85 1.12 -3.65 -3.12
N HIS A 86 0.80 -2.80 -2.16
CA HIS A 86 0.41 -1.44 -2.43
C HIS A 86 0.79 -0.48 -1.31
N ALA A 87 0.73 0.81 -1.63
CA ALA A 87 0.96 1.88 -0.69
C ALA A 87 0.01 3.05 -0.93
N TRP A 88 -0.38 3.72 0.16
CA TRP A 88 -1.28 4.86 0.14
C TRP A 88 -0.93 5.86 1.23
N VAL A 89 -1.56 7.03 1.19
CA VAL A 89 -1.27 8.16 2.07
C VAL A 89 -2.09 8.03 3.35
N TRP A 90 -1.47 8.37 4.49
CA TRP A 90 -2.12 8.59 5.77
C TRP A 90 -2.14 10.09 6.06
N LEU A 91 -3.30 10.73 5.96
CA LEU A 91 -3.48 12.18 6.08
C LEU A 91 -3.43 12.60 7.55
N ASP A 92 -4.48 12.28 8.29
CA ASP A 92 -4.71 12.56 9.71
C ASP A 92 -5.69 11.50 10.27
N ASP A 93 -5.94 11.50 11.59
CA ASP A 93 -7.02 10.77 12.31
C ASP A 93 -7.75 9.65 11.53
N ASP A 94 -7.02 8.56 11.21
CA ASP A 94 -7.48 7.39 10.44
C ASP A 94 -8.11 7.67 9.06
N ARG A 95 -7.78 8.81 8.46
CA ARG A 95 -8.07 9.18 7.08
C ARG A 95 -6.92 8.80 6.17
N TYR A 96 -7.27 8.09 5.12
CA TYR A 96 -6.34 7.50 4.17
C TYR A 96 -6.79 7.80 2.75
N CYS A 97 -5.86 8.01 1.83
CA CYS A 97 -6.20 8.24 0.43
C CYS A 97 -5.18 7.61 -0.52
N ASP A 98 -5.64 7.18 -1.69
CA ASP A 98 -4.80 6.51 -2.67
C ASP A 98 -4.76 7.27 -4.00
N PRO A 99 -3.68 8.02 -4.27
CA PRO A 99 -3.53 8.76 -5.51
C PRO A 99 -3.43 7.86 -6.75
N THR A 100 -2.93 6.62 -6.59
CA THR A 100 -2.67 5.70 -7.70
C THR A 100 -3.97 5.13 -8.25
N TYR A 101 -4.81 4.58 -7.37
CA TYR A 101 -6.11 4.06 -7.80
C TYR A 101 -7.13 5.17 -8.08
N GLN A 102 -7.00 6.36 -7.47
CA GLN A 102 -7.80 7.51 -7.90
C GLN A 102 -7.50 7.88 -9.37
N LEU A 103 -6.22 7.99 -9.75
CA LEU A 103 -5.85 8.23 -11.15
C LEU A 103 -6.32 7.11 -12.10
N LEU A 104 -6.14 5.85 -11.69
CA LEU A 104 -6.55 4.70 -12.51
C LEU A 104 -8.08 4.66 -12.72
N ASN A 105 -8.86 5.01 -11.70
CA ASN A 105 -10.31 5.05 -11.78
C ASN A 105 -10.81 6.21 -12.66
N GLU A 106 -10.08 7.34 -12.74
CA GLU A 106 -10.38 8.41 -13.70
C GLU A 106 -10.12 8.00 -15.16
N GLN A 107 -9.12 7.13 -15.37
CA GLN A 107 -8.70 6.69 -16.71
C GLN A 107 -9.48 5.47 -17.22
N SER A 108 -10.31 4.84 -16.38
CA SER A 108 -11.03 3.61 -16.69
C SER A 108 -12.54 3.84 -16.74
N ASP A 109 -13.18 3.40 -17.84
CA ASP A 109 -14.65 3.40 -17.97
C ASP A 109 -15.34 2.44 -16.96
N ALA A 110 -14.59 1.48 -16.42
CA ALA A 110 -15.03 0.60 -15.35
C ALA A 110 -14.39 1.03 -14.03
N GLN A 111 -15.21 1.38 -13.03
CA GLN A 111 -14.72 1.59 -11.67
C GLN A 111 -14.12 0.28 -11.15
N SER A 112 -12.81 0.30 -10.88
CA SER A 112 -12.14 -0.83 -10.24
C SER A 112 -12.46 -0.79 -8.76
N GLY A 113 -13.28 -1.73 -8.29
CA GLY A 113 -13.48 -1.95 -6.86
C GLY A 113 -12.15 -2.36 -6.22
N CYS A 114 -11.71 -1.63 -5.20
CA CYS A 114 -10.51 -1.93 -4.44
C CYS A 114 -10.85 -2.09 -2.95
N LEU A 115 -10.39 -3.19 -2.35
CA LEU A 115 -10.39 -3.38 -0.89
C LEU A 115 -8.97 -3.27 -0.36
N TYR A 116 -8.78 -2.54 0.74
CA TYR A 116 -7.45 -2.23 1.27
C TYR A 116 -7.22 -2.85 2.63
N TYR A 117 -6.00 -3.36 2.82
CA TYR A 117 -5.54 -4.00 4.03
C TYR A 117 -4.16 -3.47 4.41
N GLY A 118 -4.09 -2.59 5.40
CA GLY A 118 -2.83 -2.03 5.90
C GLY A 118 -2.03 -3.05 6.70
N LEU A 119 -0.71 -2.98 6.56
CA LEU A 119 0.25 -3.82 7.29
C LEU A 119 1.17 -2.97 8.16
N ILE A 120 1.77 -1.93 7.59
CA ILE A 120 2.71 -1.02 8.27
C ILE A 120 2.25 0.40 8.00
N GLN A 121 2.10 1.19 9.05
CA GLN A 121 1.88 2.63 8.97
C GLN A 121 3.13 3.32 9.49
N VAL A 122 3.70 4.21 8.69
CA VAL A 122 4.99 4.86 8.96
C VAL A 122 4.81 6.36 8.84
N THR A 123 5.29 7.13 9.82
CA THR A 123 5.27 8.59 9.72
C THR A 123 6.18 9.07 8.58
N LEU A 124 5.92 10.26 8.05
CA LEU A 124 6.75 10.80 6.96
C LEU A 124 8.22 10.95 7.40
N ASP A 125 8.45 11.41 8.63
CA ASP A 125 9.80 11.56 9.20
C ASP A 125 10.55 10.22 9.32
N GLU A 126 9.86 9.17 9.78
CA GLU A 126 10.42 7.82 9.85
C GLU A 126 10.75 7.28 8.44
N TYR A 127 9.84 7.51 7.49
CA TYR A 127 10.02 7.05 6.11
C TYR A 127 11.20 7.75 5.42
N LEU A 128 11.32 9.07 5.58
CA LEU A 128 12.45 9.85 5.06
C LEU A 128 13.76 9.45 5.73
N SER A 129 13.76 9.27 7.05
CA SER A 129 14.92 8.81 7.81
C SER A 129 15.39 7.42 7.37
N MET A 130 14.44 6.51 7.11
CA MET A 130 14.74 5.19 6.53
C MET A 130 15.38 5.35 5.15
N ALA A 131 14.77 6.13 4.25
CA ALA A 131 15.28 6.32 2.89
C ALA A 131 16.72 6.83 2.85
N THR A 132 17.09 7.76 3.75
CA THR A 132 18.47 8.23 3.90
C THR A 132 19.42 7.09 4.32
N ARG A 133 18.99 6.23 5.26
CA ARG A 133 19.81 5.09 5.74
C ARG A 133 20.04 4.02 4.68
N VAL A 134 19.10 3.81 3.75
CA VAL A 134 19.27 2.85 2.64
C VAL A 134 20.11 3.42 1.49
N GLY A 135 20.71 4.60 1.66
CA GLY A 135 21.66 5.19 0.70
C GLY A 135 21.01 5.84 -0.53
N LYS A 136 19.71 6.15 -0.47
CA LYS A 136 19.00 6.80 -1.58
C LYS A 136 19.00 8.32 -1.41
N ASN A 137 19.96 8.97 -2.07
CA ASN A 137 19.95 10.42 -2.24
C ASN A 137 18.88 10.81 -3.27
N GLY A 138 17.63 10.98 -2.83
CA GLY A 138 16.57 11.63 -3.59
C GLY A 138 16.03 10.85 -4.79
N CYS A 139 14.70 10.89 -4.94
CA CYS A 139 13.98 10.76 -6.21
C CYS A 139 13.72 9.35 -6.80
N HIS A 140 14.23 8.24 -6.26
CA HIS A 140 13.91 6.88 -6.79
C HIS A 140 13.49 5.88 -5.70
N TYR A 141 12.26 6.06 -5.19
CA TYR A 141 11.64 5.20 -4.17
C TYR A 141 11.02 3.95 -4.82
N LEU A 142 11.89 3.09 -5.35
CA LEU A 142 11.55 1.72 -5.75
C LEU A 142 11.25 0.85 -4.52
N ALA A 143 10.51 -0.26 -4.72
CA ALA A 143 10.10 -1.36 -3.81
C ALA A 143 11.15 -1.94 -2.81
N GLN A 144 12.33 -1.33 -2.70
CA GLN A 144 13.35 -1.61 -1.69
C GLN A 144 12.91 -1.21 -0.28
N ASP A 145 11.97 -0.29 -0.12
CA ASP A 145 11.45 0.08 1.21
C ASP A 145 10.67 -1.10 1.82
N VAL A 146 9.86 -1.77 1.00
CA VAL A 146 9.22 -3.04 1.39
C VAL A 146 10.25 -4.12 1.71
N LEU A 147 11.37 -4.20 0.96
CA LEU A 147 12.46 -5.11 1.28
C LEU A 147 13.16 -4.75 2.61
N TYR A 148 13.32 -3.47 2.92
CA TYR A 148 13.85 -3.01 4.20
C TYR A 148 12.95 -3.45 5.36
N PHE A 149 11.63 -3.21 5.26
CA PHE A 149 10.69 -3.66 6.28
C PHE A 149 10.71 -5.18 6.43
N ARG A 150 10.73 -5.94 5.34
CA ARG A 150 10.82 -7.41 5.40
C ARG A 150 12.08 -7.93 6.08
N ARG A 151 13.21 -7.24 5.92
CA ARG A 151 14.51 -7.65 6.48
C ARG A 151 14.77 -7.12 7.89
N SER A 152 14.01 -6.13 8.32
CA SER A 152 14.15 -5.52 9.64
C SER A 152 13.57 -6.42 10.72
N GLU A 153 14.36 -6.72 11.75
CA GLU A 153 13.92 -7.59 12.86
C GLU A 153 12.63 -7.07 13.52
N GLN A 154 12.51 -5.75 13.66
CA GLN A 154 11.32 -5.08 14.21
C GLN A 154 10.03 -5.47 13.48
N TYR A 155 10.07 -5.61 12.16
CA TYR A 155 8.89 -5.83 11.32
C TYR A 155 8.74 -7.28 10.84
N ARG A 156 9.71 -8.15 11.15
CA ARG A 156 9.75 -9.55 10.68
C ARG A 156 8.46 -10.31 10.96
N HIS A 157 7.80 -10.05 12.10
CA HIS A 157 6.55 -10.71 12.50
C HIS A 157 5.33 -10.35 11.62
N LEU A 158 5.42 -9.30 10.80
CA LEU A 158 4.37 -8.85 9.88
C LEU A 158 4.42 -9.58 8.53
N PHE A 159 5.52 -10.29 8.26
CA PHE A 159 5.73 -11.03 7.02
C PHE A 159 5.80 -12.52 7.31
N LYS A 160 5.46 -13.32 6.29
CA LYS A 160 5.66 -14.76 6.35
C LYS A 160 7.16 -15.05 6.39
N ILE A 161 7.55 -16.01 7.22
CA ILE A 161 8.87 -16.62 7.11
C ILE A 161 8.85 -17.39 5.79
N THR A 162 9.38 -16.78 4.73
CA THR A 162 9.87 -17.56 3.60
C THR A 162 11.07 -18.31 4.13
N THR A 163 10.84 -19.54 4.62
CA THR A 163 11.90 -20.53 4.54
C THR A 163 12.25 -20.58 3.06
N MET A 164 13.36 -19.96 2.68
CA MET A 164 14.08 -20.45 1.53
C MET A 164 14.31 -21.91 1.88
N SER A 165 13.51 -22.82 1.31
CA SER A 165 13.93 -24.21 1.27
C SER A 165 15.35 -24.14 0.72
N ASP A 166 16.30 -24.66 1.47
CA ASP A 166 17.67 -24.79 1.01
C ASP A 166 17.62 -25.28 -0.43
N ALA A 167 17.92 -24.38 -1.38
CA ALA A 167 18.27 -24.76 -2.72
C ALA A 167 19.69 -25.29 -2.62
N THR A 168 19.82 -26.44 -1.97
CA THR A 168 21.01 -27.29 -2.00
C THR A 168 20.74 -28.40 -2.99
N ALA A 169 21.23 -28.20 -4.21
CA ALA A 169 21.89 -29.22 -5.01
C ALA A 169 22.81 -28.51 -6.01
#